data_AF-A0A660PYQ3-F1
#
_entry.id   AF-A0A660PYQ3-F1
#
_cell.length_a   1.000
_cell.length_b   1.000
_cell.length_c   1.000
_cell.angle_alpha   90.00
_cell.angle_beta   90.00
_cell.angle_gamma   90.00
#
_symmetry.space_group_name_H-M   'P 1'
#
loop_
_entity.id
_entity.type
_entity.pdbx_description
1 polymer ?
#
loop_
_entity_poly.entity_id
_entity_poly.type
_entity_poly.pdbx_seq_one_letter_code
_entity_poly.pdbx_strand_id
1 'polypeptide(L)'
;MVEEICAGTNLSPFMLGYSYGTTHNWAQFKYDLVMRQVISVQRQTARFLEWMGNIELALKGLDCRCRYHFDNAISYLASDRADIEKSKVDNLLKLYSAGLISKDDAAAKAGDLV
;
A
#
# COMPACT_ATOMS: atom_id res chain seq x y z
N MET A 1 21.56 -20.61 -12.64
CA MET A 1 22.54 -19.79 -11.89
C MET A 1 21.85 -18.59 -11.27
N VAL A 2 21.07 -17.80 -12.03
CA VAL A 2 20.29 -16.67 -11.49
C VAL A 2 19.17 -17.17 -10.56
N GLU A 3 18.56 -18.31 -10.86
CA GLU A 3 17.51 -18.94 -10.06
C GLU A 3 18.01 -19.36 -8.67
N GLU A 4 19.25 -19.85 -8.58
CA GLU A 4 19.89 -20.24 -7.32
C GLU A 4 20.22 -19.01 -6.46
N ILE A 5 20.68 -17.92 -7.09
CA ILE A 5 20.89 -16.63 -6.41
C ILE A 5 19.57 -16.08 -5.90
N CYS A 6 18.50 -16.12 -6.70
CA CYS A 6 17.16 -15.68 -6.32
C CYS A 6 16.62 -16.50 -5.14
N ALA A 7 16.75 -17.83 -5.19
CA ALA A 7 16.31 -18.72 -4.13
C ALA A 7 17.08 -18.50 -2.82
N GLY A 8 18.41 -18.30 -2.89
CA GLY A 8 19.25 -18.09 -1.71
C GLY A 8 19.06 -16.73 -1.04
N THR A 9 18.72 -15.70 -1.80
CA THR A 9 18.54 -14.32 -1.31
C THR A 9 17.08 -13.95 -1.06
N ASN A 10 16.15 -14.87 -1.32
CA ASN A 10 14.71 -14.61 -1.37
C ASN A 10 14.35 -13.40 -2.27
N LEU A 11 15.19 -13.15 -3.29
CA LEU A 11 14.94 -12.15 -4.31
C LEU A 11 14.09 -12.77 -5.40
N SER A 12 13.08 -12.03 -5.85
CA SER A 12 12.32 -12.42 -7.03
C SER A 12 13.11 -12.06 -8.31
N PRO A 13 13.13 -12.93 -9.34
CA PRO A 13 13.92 -12.72 -10.56
C PRO A 13 13.68 -11.39 -11.28
N PHE A 14 12.46 -10.83 -11.18
CA PHE A 14 12.12 -9.53 -11.77
C PHE A 14 12.94 -8.38 -11.17
N MET A 15 13.40 -8.50 -9.92
CA MET A 15 14.26 -7.50 -9.27
C MET A 15 15.69 -7.50 -9.84
N LEU A 16 16.07 -8.57 -10.55
CA LEU A 16 17.34 -8.68 -11.28
C LEU A 16 17.18 -8.37 -12.78
N GLY A 17 16.02 -7.82 -13.19
CA GLY A 17 15.73 -7.49 -14.59
C GLY A 17 15.28 -8.66 -15.45
N TYR A 18 15.06 -9.85 -14.86
CA TYR A 18 14.58 -11.03 -15.58
C TYR A 18 13.05 -11.16 -15.45
N SER A 19 12.32 -10.82 -16.50
CA SER A 19 10.87 -11.07 -16.60
C SER A 19 10.59 -12.21 -17.58
N TYR A 20 10.12 -13.36 -17.08
CA TYR A 20 9.74 -14.52 -17.89
C TYR A 20 8.28 -14.47 -18.41
N GLY A 21 7.68 -13.28 -18.51
CA GLY A 21 6.30 -13.12 -18.94
C GLY A 21 6.05 -11.80 -19.64
N THR A 22 5.28 -11.84 -20.73
CA THR A 22 4.87 -10.69 -21.56
C THR A 22 3.76 -9.85 -20.92
N THR A 23 3.23 -10.24 -19.76
CA THR A 23 2.10 -9.60 -19.11
C THR A 23 2.53 -8.70 -17.96
N HIS A 24 2.32 -7.40 -18.14
CA HIS A 24 2.44 -6.34 -17.12
C HIS A 24 1.87 -6.75 -15.74
N ASN A 25 0.75 -7.49 -15.76
CA ASN A 25 0.06 -7.97 -14.56
C ASN A 25 0.88 -8.96 -13.70
N TRP A 26 1.77 -9.75 -14.30
CA TRP A 26 2.54 -10.74 -13.54
C TRP A 26 3.67 -10.10 -12.72
N ALA A 27 4.35 -9.10 -13.30
CA ALA A 27 5.38 -8.33 -12.61
C ALA A 27 4.79 -7.52 -11.44
N GLN A 28 3.62 -6.90 -11.64
CA GLN A 28 2.88 -6.19 -10.60
C GLN A 28 2.49 -7.10 -9.44
N PHE A 29 1.91 -8.27 -9.73
CA PHE A 29 1.56 -9.24 -8.68
C PHE A 29 2.77 -9.68 -7.85
N LYS A 30 3.90 -9.93 -8.52
CA LYS A 30 5.14 -10.33 -7.84
C LYS A 30 5.73 -9.19 -7.00
N TYR A 31 5.66 -7.96 -7.48
CA TYR A 31 6.03 -6.77 -6.72
C TYR A 31 5.16 -6.62 -5.47
N ASP A 32 3.84 -6.75 -5.59
CA ASP A 32 2.90 -6.67 -4.45
C ASP A 32 3.21 -7.72 -3.38
N LEU A 33 3.55 -8.93 -3.80
CA LEU A 33 3.91 -10.01 -2.88
C LEU A 33 5.19 -9.68 -2.08
N VAL A 34 6.22 -9.15 -2.74
CA VAL A 34 7.45 -8.71 -2.07
C VAL A 34 7.16 -7.55 -1.11
N MET A 35 6.39 -6.55 -1.55
CA MET A 35 6.04 -5.40 -0.71
C MET A 35 5.23 -5.80 0.53
N ARG A 36 4.33 -6.79 0.43
CA ARG A 36 3.64 -7.35 1.60
C ARG A 36 4.61 -7.96 2.61
N GLN A 37 5.65 -8.66 2.14
CA GLN A 37 6.67 -9.22 3.02
C GLN A 37 7.50 -8.11 3.69
N VAL A 38 7.89 -7.08 2.94
CA VAL A 38 8.59 -5.90 3.47
C VAL A 38 7.77 -5.22 4.57
N ILE A 39 6.49 -4.94 4.31
CA ILE A 39 5.58 -4.33 5.29
C ILE A 39 5.44 -5.20 6.55
N SER A 40 5.40 -6.52 6.40
CA SER A 40 5.35 -7.45 7.52
C SER A 40 6.59 -7.34 8.42
N VAL A 41 7.79 -7.36 7.82
CA VAL A 41 9.06 -7.21 8.54
C VAL A 41 9.14 -5.85 9.22
N GLN A 42 8.84 -4.77 8.50
CA GLN A 42 8.82 -3.42 9.07
C GLN A 42 7.84 -3.28 10.24
N ARG A 43 6.68 -3.94 10.20
CA ARG A 43 5.73 -3.95 11.33
C ARG A 43 6.33 -4.63 12.56
N GLN A 44 7.10 -5.70 12.39
CA GLN A 44 7.81 -6.35 13.50
C GLN A 44 8.90 -5.43 14.04
N THR A 45 9.68 -4.78 13.16
CA THR A 45 10.70 -3.80 13.55
C THR A 45 10.09 -2.61 14.29
N ALA A 46 8.96 -2.07 13.81
CA ALA A 46 8.26 -0.97 14.46
C ALA A 46 7.88 -1.34 15.90
N ARG A 47 7.28 -2.52 16.11
CA ARG A 47 6.92 -3.00 17.45
C ARG A 47 8.13 -3.13 18.37
N PHE A 48 9.26 -3.59 17.84
CA PHE A 48 10.49 -3.70 18.62
C PHE A 48 11.03 -2.33 19.03
N LEU A 49 11.05 -1.36 18.10
CA LEU A 49 11.46 0.02 18.37
C LEU A 49 10.50 0.73 19.35
N GLU A 50 9.19 0.53 19.20
CA GLU A 50 8.18 1.03 20.14
C GLU A 50 8.37 0.44 21.53
N TRP A 51 8.67 -0.86 21.64
CA TRP A 51 8.93 -1.50 22.92
C TRP A 51 10.16 -0.89 23.62
N MET A 52 11.29 -0.76 22.91
CA MET A 52 12.48 -0.13 23.46
C MET A 52 12.26 1.34 23.83
N GLY A 53 11.63 2.11 22.93
CA GLY A 53 11.38 3.54 23.15
C GLY A 53 10.43 3.80 24.32
N ASN A 54 9.39 2.99 24.47
CA ASN A 54 8.46 3.12 25.60
C ASN A 54 9.10 2.72 26.93
N ILE A 55 10.03 1.75 26.94
CA ILE A 55 10.81 1.43 28.14
C ILE A 55 11.69 2.63 28.54
N GLU A 56 12.39 3.24 27.59
CA GLU A 56 13.24 4.42 27.84
C GLU A 56 12.42 5.61 28.36
N LEU A 57 11.23 5.84 27.78
CA LEU A 57 10.31 6.88 28.25
C LEU A 57 9.81 6.62 29.67
N ALA A 58 9.47 5.36 29.99
CA ALA A 58 9.05 4.96 31.32
C ALA A 58 10.19 5.11 32.35
N LEU A 59 11.42 4.74 31.98
CA LEU A 59 12.61 4.91 32.83
C LEU A 59 12.92 6.37 33.13
N LYS A 60 12.62 7.28 32.20
CA LYS A 60 12.75 8.73 32.40
C LYS A 60 11.55 9.36 33.12
N GLY A 61 10.53 8.59 33.45
CA GLY A 61 9.31 9.08 34.11
C GLY A 61 8.42 9.95 33.22
N LEU A 62 8.54 9.84 31.90
CA LEU A 62 7.70 10.56 30.95
C LEU A 62 6.42 9.77 30.67
N ASP A 63 5.25 10.37 30.95
CA ASP A 63 3.94 9.79 30.65
C ASP A 63 3.54 10.01 29.18
N CYS A 64 4.30 9.40 28.26
CA CYS A 64 4.00 9.42 26.84
C CYS A 64 4.35 8.08 26.17
N ARG A 65 3.76 7.82 25.01
CA ARG A 65 4.04 6.62 24.20
C ARG A 65 4.56 7.01 22.83
N CYS A 66 5.63 6.34 22.40
CA CYS A 66 6.14 6.44 21.04
C CYS A 66 5.42 5.44 20.12
N ARG A 67 5.22 5.86 18.86
CA ARG A 67 4.79 5.01 17.75
C ARG A 67 5.74 5.19 16.58
N TYR A 68 6.12 4.09 15.93
CA TYR A 68 7.00 4.10 14.77
C TYR A 68 6.21 3.80 13.50
N HIS A 69 6.29 4.72 12.54
CA HIS A 69 5.63 4.59 11.24
C HIS A 69 6.68 4.55 10.14
N PHE A 70 6.73 3.44 9.39
CA PHE A 70 7.49 3.35 8.17
C PHE A 70 6.64 3.89 7.01
N ASP A 71 7.17 4.88 6.31
CA ASP A 71 6.56 5.35 5.08
C ASP A 71 6.83 4.35 3.94
N ASN A 72 5.77 3.73 3.46
CA ASN A 72 5.80 2.76 2.36
C ASN A 72 5.12 3.30 1.11
N ALA A 73 5.00 4.62 0.96
CA ALA A 73 4.49 5.28 -0.23
C ALA A 73 5.46 5.14 -1.42
N ILE A 74 5.80 3.92 -1.82
CA ILE A 74 6.47 3.69 -3.09
C ILE A 74 5.42 3.80 -4.20
N SER A 75 5.56 4.89 -4.95
CA SER A 75 4.90 5.46 -6.14
C SER A 75 4.05 4.58 -7.08
N TYR A 76 4.03 3.25 -7.00
CA TYR A 76 3.26 2.41 -7.92
C TYR A 76 1.74 2.44 -7.59
N LEU A 77 1.38 2.58 -6.32
CA LEU A 77 -0.02 2.71 -5.88
C LEU A 77 -0.63 4.10 -6.10
N ALA A 78 0.15 5.09 -6.56
CA ALA A 78 -0.37 6.42 -6.86
C ALA A 78 -1.29 6.40 -8.09
N SER A 79 -0.97 5.59 -9.11
CA SER A 79 -1.88 5.33 -10.23
C SER A 79 -3.12 4.58 -9.77
N ASP A 80 -2.97 3.56 -8.92
CA ASP A 80 -4.10 2.77 -8.44
C ASP A 80 -5.06 3.59 -7.58
N ARG A 81 -4.57 4.51 -6.75
CA ARG A 81 -5.43 5.44 -5.99
C ARG A 81 -6.18 6.39 -6.92
N ALA A 82 -5.48 6.96 -7.90
CA ALA A 82 -6.11 7.82 -8.90
C ALA A 82 -7.14 7.06 -9.75
N ASP A 83 -6.88 5.80 -10.10
CA ASP A 83 -7.81 4.94 -10.84
C ASP A 83 -9.01 4.51 -9.98
N ILE A 84 -8.82 4.27 -8.68
CA ILE A 84 -9.91 4.02 -7.73
C ILE A 84 -10.79 5.27 -7.60
N GLU A 85 -10.19 6.45 -7.47
CA GLU A 85 -10.94 7.72 -7.41
C GLU A 85 -11.71 7.98 -8.71
N LYS A 86 -11.05 7.80 -9.85
CA LYS A 86 -11.69 7.89 -11.17
C LYS A 86 -12.84 6.90 -11.31
N SER A 87 -12.65 5.65 -10.89
CA SER A 87 -13.70 4.62 -10.92
C SER A 87 -14.89 4.95 -10.02
N LYS A 88 -14.65 5.54 -8.83
CA LYS A 88 -15.72 6.02 -7.94
C LYS A 88 -16.53 7.14 -8.60
N VAL A 89 -15.86 8.11 -9.22
CA VAL A 89 -16.50 9.21 -9.95
C VAL A 89 -17.29 8.68 -11.16
N ASP A 90 -16.70 7.79 -11.96
CA ASP A 90 -17.35 7.17 -13.12
C ASP A 90 -18.59 6.36 -12.72
N ASN A 91 -18.54 5.65 -11.58
CA ASN A 91 -19.70 4.92 -11.07
C ASN A 91 -20.82 5.84 -10.58
N LEU A 92 -20.48 6.97 -9.93
CA LEU A 92 -21.44 8.01 -9.57
C LEU A 92 -22.13 8.60 -10.81
N LEU A 93 -21.36 8.93 -11.85
CA LEU A 93 -21.89 9.42 -13.12
C LEU A 93 -22.79 8.39 -13.81
N LYS A 94 -22.41 7.11 -13.80
CA LYS A 94 -23.24 6.01 -14.33
C LYS A 94 -24.55 5.88 -13.58
N LEU A 95 -24.53 5.88 -12.24
CA LEU A 95 -25.73 5.82 -11.40
C LEU A 95 -26.66 7.01 -11.64
N TYR A 96 -26.10 8.22 -11.82
CA TYR A 96 -26.87 9.41 -12.15
C TYR A 96 -27.50 9.31 -13.55
N SER A 97 -26.71 8.91 -14.55
CA SER A 97 -27.18 8.73 -15.93
C SER A 97 -28.25 7.65 -16.08
N ALA A 98 -28.22 6.63 -15.21
CA ALA A 98 -29.23 5.57 -15.13
C ALA A 98 -30.49 5.97 -14.35
N GLY A 99 -30.53 7.19 -13.77
CA GLY A 99 -31.66 7.69 -12.99
C GLY A 99 -31.83 7.03 -11.62
N LEU A 100 -30.82 6.30 -11.14
CA LEU A 100 -30.86 5.58 -9.87
C LEU A 100 -30.54 6.47 -8.65
N ILE A 101 -29.95 7.64 -8.89
CA ILE A 101 -29.65 8.66 -7.88
C ILE A 101 -30.10 10.04 -8.36
N SER A 102 -30.58 10.88 -7.44
CA SER A 102 -30.91 12.27 -7.75
C SER A 102 -29.64 13.13 -7.90
N LYS A 103 -29.77 14.30 -8.52
CA LYS A 103 -28.66 15.26 -8.68
C LYS A 103 -28.12 15.72 -7.32
N ASP A 104 -29.00 15.87 -6.34
CA ASP A 104 -28.65 16.33 -4.99
C ASP A 104 -27.91 15.23 -4.21
N ASP A 105 -28.31 13.96 -4.36
CA ASP A 105 -27.62 12.81 -3.76
C ASP A 105 -26.24 12.56 -4.38
N ALA A 106 -26.12 12.79 -5.69
CA ALA A 106 -24.85 12.70 -6.39
C ALA A 106 -23.88 13.82 -5.94
N ALA A 107 -24.39 15.04 -5.76
CA ALA A 107 -23.60 16.18 -5.29
C ALA A 107 -23.13 16.00 -3.84
N ALA A 108 -23.99 15.48 -2.96
CA ALA A 108 -23.62 15.18 -1.57
C ALA A 108 -22.50 14.12 -1.51
N LYS A 109 -22.63 13.01 -2.25
CA LYS A 109 -21.63 11.94 -2.29
C LYS A 109 -20.32 12.35 -2.98
N ALA A 110 -20.37 13.29 -3.93
CA ALA A 110 -19.18 13.86 -4.55
C ALA A 110 -18.42 14.79 -3.59
N GLY A 111 -19.14 15.50 -2.70
CA GLY A 111 -18.54 16.34 -1.66
C GLY A 111 -17.73 15.55 -0.63
N ASP A 112 -18.13 14.31 -0.33
CA ASP A 112 -17.40 13.41 0.59
C ASP A 112 -16.15 12.76 -0.04
N LEU A 113 -15.93 12.93 -1.35
CA LEU A 113 -14.82 12.35 -2.10
C LEU A 113 -13.66 13.35 -2.36
N VAL A 114 -13.85 14.63 -2.03
CA VAL A 114 -12.86 15.72 -2.14
C VAL A 114 -12.30 16.05 -0.76
#